data_AF-A0A0N0YMV6-F1
#
_entry.id   AF-A0A0N0YMV6-F1
#
_cell.length_a   1.000
_cell.length_b   1.000
_cell.length_c   1.000
_cell.angle_alpha   90.00
_cell.angle_beta   90.00
_cell.angle_gamma   90.00
#
_symmetry.space_group_name_H-M   'P 1'
#
loop_
_entity.id
_entity.type
_entity.pdbx_description
1 polymer ?
#
loop_
_entity_poly.entity_id
_entity_poly.type
_entity_poly.pdbx_seq_one_letter_code
_entity_poly.pdbx_strand_id
1 'polypeptide(L)'
;MSLVTLLPFIVLIGAMFLMTRSAKKKQQAAAQMRNDMQPGTGVRTIGGMYATVKEIQDDTVLLEVAPGVHAVYAKNSIGAVLDDAEYNRIVHGDDDEAEGTVVPDDASSLTAGDSDADDDVAKIDLGKKPEGEAVAKDTEAKDAKADGEGDAK
;
A
#
# COMPACT_ATOMS: atom_id res chain seq x y z
N MET A 1 -22.98 -17.28 -58.27
CA MET A 1 -23.21 -16.36 -57.14
C MET A 1 -22.30 -15.15 -57.33
N SER A 2 -22.85 -13.95 -57.38
CA SER A 2 -22.08 -12.72 -57.57
C SER A 2 -21.30 -12.36 -56.30
N LEU A 3 -20.07 -11.90 -56.45
CA LEU A 3 -19.20 -11.50 -55.34
C LEU A 3 -19.84 -10.41 -54.46
N VAL A 4 -20.69 -9.58 -55.07
CA VAL A 4 -21.44 -8.48 -54.43
C VAL A 4 -22.46 -9.00 -53.41
N THR A 5 -23.07 -10.19 -53.60
CA THR A 5 -24.02 -10.75 -52.61
C THR A 5 -23.31 -11.42 -51.44
N LEU A 6 -22.02 -11.73 -51.57
CA LEU A 6 -21.17 -12.32 -50.52
C LEU A 6 -20.50 -11.24 -49.65
N LEU A 7 -20.36 -10.01 -50.15
CA LEU A 7 -19.78 -8.85 -49.46
C LEU A 7 -20.39 -8.61 -48.05
N PRO A 8 -21.72 -8.57 -47.84
CA PRO A 8 -22.28 -8.37 -46.49
C PRO A 8 -21.94 -9.51 -45.52
N PHE A 9 -21.85 -10.76 -45.99
CA PHE A 9 -21.46 -11.90 -45.16
C PHE A 9 -19.98 -11.85 -44.77
N ILE A 10 -19.11 -11.46 -45.69
CA ILE A 10 -17.66 -11.29 -45.43
C ILE A 10 -17.45 -10.19 -44.37
N VAL A 11 -18.16 -9.08 -44.47
CA VAL A 11 -18.09 -7.98 -43.48
C VAL A 11 -18.59 -8.45 -42.10
N LEU A 12 -19.70 -9.19 -42.04
CA LEU A 12 -20.25 -9.70 -40.78
C LEU A 12 -19.28 -10.69 -40.10
N ILE A 13 -18.71 -11.63 -40.87
CA ILE A 13 -17.71 -12.58 -40.37
C ILE A 13 -16.44 -11.84 -39.92
N GLY A 14 -16.00 -10.82 -40.67
CA GLY A 14 -14.86 -9.98 -40.30
C GLY A 14 -15.07 -9.23 -38.98
N ALA A 15 -16.25 -8.63 -38.79
CA ALA A 15 -16.61 -7.94 -37.55
C ALA A 15 -16.72 -8.91 -36.36
N MET A 16 -17.33 -10.08 -36.56
CA MET A 16 -17.45 -11.12 -35.52
C MET A 16 -16.08 -11.66 -35.11
N PHE A 17 -15.16 -11.85 -36.06
CA PHE A 17 -13.79 -12.29 -35.79
C PHE A 17 -13.02 -11.26 -34.94
N LEU A 18 -13.19 -9.97 -35.25
CA LEU A 18 -12.58 -8.87 -34.49
C LEU A 18 -13.11 -8.82 -33.04
N MET A 19 -14.43 -8.94 -32.85
CA MET A 19 -15.04 -8.98 -31.51
C MET A 19 -14.64 -10.23 -30.70
N THR A 20 -14.62 -11.39 -31.35
CA THR A 20 -14.28 -12.67 -30.70
C THR A 20 -12.84 -12.69 -30.19
N ARG A 21 -11.91 -12.07 -30.94
CA ARG A 21 -10.51 -11.94 -30.51
C ARG A 21 -10.38 -11.14 -29.21
N SER A 22 -11.13 -10.06 -29.08
CA SER A 22 -11.13 -9.21 -27.89
C SER A 22 -11.79 -9.90 -26.68
N ALA A 23 -12.87 -10.66 -26.92
CA ALA A 23 -13.53 -11.44 -25.87
C ALA A 23 -12.62 -12.53 -25.29
N LYS A 24 -11.89 -13.26 -26.15
CA LYS A 24 -10.92 -14.28 -25.71
C LYS A 24 -9.81 -13.68 -24.84
N LYS A 25 -9.28 -12.50 -25.18
CA LYS A 25 -8.26 -11.82 -24.36
C LYS A 25 -8.76 -11.49 -22.95
N LYS A 26 -10.00 -11.01 -22.80
CA LYS A 26 -10.58 -10.71 -21.48
C LYS A 26 -10.77 -11.96 -20.64
N GLN A 27 -11.23 -13.06 -21.25
CA GLN A 27 -11.38 -14.34 -20.56
C GLN A 27 -10.02 -14.91 -20.12
N GLN A 28 -9.01 -14.82 -20.99
CA GLN A 28 -7.65 -15.26 -20.68
C GLN A 28 -7.02 -14.45 -19.55
N ALA A 29 -7.18 -13.13 -19.55
CA ALA A 29 -6.69 -12.26 -18.48
C ALA A 29 -7.35 -12.59 -17.13
N ALA A 30 -8.67 -12.83 -17.12
CA ALA A 30 -9.38 -13.25 -15.91
C ALA A 30 -8.93 -14.64 -15.42
N ALA A 31 -8.57 -15.55 -16.32
CA ALA A 31 -8.04 -16.86 -15.96
C ALA A 31 -6.60 -16.77 -15.42
N GLN A 32 -5.75 -15.93 -16.02
CA GLN A 32 -4.37 -15.70 -15.55
C GLN A 32 -4.36 -15.11 -14.14
N MET A 33 -5.17 -14.07 -13.89
CA MET A 33 -5.29 -13.45 -12.56
C MET A 33 -5.71 -14.46 -11.47
N ARG A 34 -6.50 -15.49 -11.83
CA ARG A 34 -6.87 -16.57 -10.89
C ARG A 34 -5.71 -17.53 -10.59
N ASN A 35 -4.79 -17.72 -11.52
CA ASN A 35 -3.60 -18.55 -11.33
C ASN A 35 -2.52 -17.82 -10.53
N ASP A 36 -2.43 -16.51 -10.70
CA ASP A 36 -1.43 -15.66 -10.04
C ASP A 36 -1.82 -15.33 -8.59
N MET A 37 -3.12 -15.39 -8.25
CA MET A 37 -3.59 -15.25 -6.87
C MET A 37 -3.21 -16.47 -6.04
N GLN A 38 -2.34 -16.25 -5.04
CA GLN A 38 -2.01 -17.23 -4.01
C GLN A 38 -2.20 -16.60 -2.62
N PRO A 39 -2.40 -17.41 -1.56
CA PRO A 39 -2.33 -16.90 -0.20
C PRO A 39 -0.99 -16.20 0.07
N GLY A 40 -1.03 -15.01 0.67
CA GLY A 40 0.11 -14.15 0.92
C GLY A 40 0.33 -13.07 -0.14
N THR A 41 -0.28 -13.17 -1.32
CA THR A 41 -0.07 -12.18 -2.39
C THR A 41 -0.84 -10.88 -2.12
N GLY A 42 -0.21 -9.75 -2.44
CA GLY A 42 -0.85 -8.43 -2.44
C GLY A 42 -1.82 -8.25 -3.62
N VAL A 43 -3.00 -7.71 -3.37
CA VAL A 43 -4.01 -7.46 -4.41
C VAL A 43 -4.61 -6.06 -4.31
N ARG A 44 -5.05 -5.55 -5.45
CA ARG A 44 -5.87 -4.34 -5.54
C ARG A 44 -7.26 -4.70 -6.05
N THR A 45 -8.26 -4.31 -5.28
CA THR A 45 -9.67 -4.45 -5.67
C THR A 45 -10.07 -3.39 -6.71
N ILE A 46 -11.19 -3.62 -7.40
CA ILE A 46 -11.74 -2.65 -8.37
C ILE A 46 -12.08 -1.31 -7.70
N GLY A 47 -12.46 -1.32 -6.41
CA GLY A 47 -12.73 -0.12 -5.63
C GLY A 47 -11.49 0.64 -5.16
N GLY A 48 -10.28 0.19 -5.52
CA GLY A 48 -9.03 0.84 -5.15
C GLY A 48 -8.47 0.45 -3.77
N MET A 49 -9.10 -0.48 -3.05
CA MET A 49 -8.56 -1.02 -1.80
C MET A 49 -7.41 -1.99 -2.07
N TYR A 50 -6.33 -1.86 -1.30
CA TYR A 50 -5.19 -2.79 -1.26
C TYR A 50 -5.34 -3.71 -0.04
N ALA A 51 -5.07 -4.99 -0.24
CA ALA A 51 -5.14 -6.00 0.82
C ALA A 51 -4.28 -7.22 0.46
N THR A 52 -4.04 -8.08 1.43
CA THR A 52 -3.32 -9.35 1.23
C THR A 52 -4.31 -10.51 1.18
N VAL A 53 -4.09 -11.48 0.29
CA VAL A 53 -4.94 -12.67 0.21
C VAL A 53 -4.62 -13.61 1.38
N LYS A 54 -5.62 -13.94 2.20
CA LYS A 54 -5.48 -14.92 3.29
C LYS A 54 -5.85 -16.32 2.85
N GLU A 55 -6.97 -16.44 2.16
CA GLU A 55 -7.53 -17.71 1.71
C GLU A 55 -8.30 -17.52 0.40
N ILE A 56 -8.25 -18.54 -0.46
CA ILE A 56 -8.94 -18.56 -1.74
C ILE A 56 -9.95 -19.70 -1.72
N GLN A 57 -11.22 -19.38 -1.91
CA GLN A 57 -12.32 -20.34 -2.05
C GLN A 57 -12.74 -20.41 -3.53
N ASP A 58 -13.85 -21.05 -3.89
CA ASP A 58 -14.23 -21.20 -5.30
C ASP A 58 -14.65 -19.88 -5.96
N ASP A 59 -15.54 -19.11 -5.32
CA ASP A 59 -16.08 -17.84 -5.84
C ASP A 59 -15.65 -16.61 -5.03
N THR A 60 -15.15 -16.82 -3.82
CA THR A 60 -14.77 -15.81 -2.85
C THR A 60 -13.29 -15.89 -2.50
N VAL A 61 -12.78 -14.77 -1.98
CA VAL A 61 -11.43 -14.64 -1.42
C VAL A 61 -11.53 -13.93 -0.09
N LEU A 62 -10.84 -14.46 0.91
CA LEU A 62 -10.68 -13.82 2.20
C LEU A 62 -9.47 -12.89 2.11
N LEU A 63 -9.70 -11.59 2.25
CA LEU A 63 -8.66 -10.57 2.23
C LEU A 63 -8.38 -10.08 3.64
N GLU A 64 -7.11 -9.84 3.96
CA GLU A 64 -6.65 -9.19 5.18
C GLU A 64 -6.27 -7.74 4.84
N VAL A 65 -7.00 -6.77 5.40
CA VAL A 65 -6.83 -5.33 5.10
C VAL A 65 -5.95 -4.65 6.16
N ALA A 66 -6.00 -5.16 7.39
CA ALA A 66 -5.17 -4.76 8.51
C ALA A 66 -4.95 -5.99 9.41
N PRO A 67 -3.97 -5.97 10.33
CA PRO A 67 -3.70 -7.11 11.19
C PRO A 67 -4.96 -7.58 11.93
N GLY A 68 -5.41 -8.80 11.61
CA GLY A 68 -6.61 -9.40 12.21
C GLY A 68 -7.95 -8.93 11.63
N VAL A 69 -7.96 -7.94 10.72
CA VAL A 69 -9.17 -7.45 10.03
C VAL A 69 -9.30 -8.16 8.70
N HIS A 70 -10.27 -9.08 8.64
CA HIS A 70 -10.54 -9.89 7.47
C HIS A 70 -11.87 -9.52 6.83
N ALA A 71 -11.91 -9.51 5.51
CA ALA A 71 -13.12 -9.24 4.74
C ALA A 71 -13.24 -10.21 3.55
N VAL A 72 -14.46 -10.68 3.31
CA VAL A 72 -14.75 -11.60 2.21
C VAL A 72 -15.12 -10.78 0.99
N TYR A 73 -14.38 -10.99 -0.10
CA TYR A 73 -14.62 -10.37 -1.40
C TYR A 73 -14.94 -11.45 -2.43
N ALA A 74 -15.77 -11.10 -3.42
CA ALA A 74 -15.94 -11.96 -4.58
C ALA A 74 -14.67 -11.92 -5.44
N LYS A 75 -14.25 -13.05 -6.03
CA LYS A 75 -13.04 -13.12 -6.87
C LYS A 75 -13.05 -12.12 -8.03
N ASN A 76 -14.22 -11.85 -8.59
CA ASN A 76 -14.40 -10.87 -9.66
C ASN A 76 -14.21 -9.41 -9.21
N SER A 77 -14.10 -9.16 -7.89
CA SER A 77 -13.85 -7.84 -7.32
C SER A 77 -12.36 -7.50 -7.26
N ILE A 78 -11.49 -8.47 -7.56
CA ILE A 78 -10.05 -8.26 -7.67
C ILE A 78 -9.73 -7.67 -9.04
N GLY A 79 -9.11 -6.50 -9.05
CA GLY A 79 -8.76 -5.77 -10.27
C GLY A 79 -7.33 -6.00 -10.73
N ALA A 80 -6.41 -6.26 -9.80
CA ALA A 80 -5.02 -6.59 -10.10
C ALA A 80 -4.40 -7.41 -8.95
N VAL A 81 -3.49 -8.30 -9.32
CA VAL A 81 -2.53 -8.95 -8.41
C VAL A 81 -1.24 -8.15 -8.51
N LEU A 82 -0.69 -7.76 -7.37
CA LEU A 82 0.54 -6.99 -7.29
C LEU A 82 1.70 -7.93 -6.98
N ASP A 83 2.89 -7.57 -7.43
CA ASP A 83 4.10 -8.18 -6.89
C ASP A 83 4.37 -7.67 -5.46
N ASP A 84 5.13 -8.44 -4.70
CA ASP A 84 5.37 -8.15 -3.28
C ASP A 84 6.08 -6.80 -3.08
N ALA A 85 6.98 -6.42 -3.99
CA ALA A 85 7.74 -5.17 -3.90
C ALA A 85 6.84 -3.94 -4.18
N GLU A 86 5.96 -4.03 -5.18
CA GLU A 86 4.97 -3.00 -5.50
C GLU A 86 3.97 -2.84 -4.36
N TYR A 87 3.47 -3.95 -3.81
CA TYR A 87 2.52 -3.93 -2.70
C TYR A 87 3.13 -3.26 -1.46
N ASN A 88 4.35 -3.65 -1.06
CA ASN A 88 5.01 -3.09 0.12
C ASN A 88 5.32 -1.61 -0.05
N ARG A 89 5.79 -1.19 -1.22
CA ARG A 89 6.02 0.23 -1.53
C ARG A 89 4.75 1.07 -1.37
N ILE A 90 3.61 0.56 -1.82
CA ILE A 90 2.33 1.30 -1.78
C ILE A 90 1.74 1.34 -0.37
N VAL A 91 1.74 0.21 0.34
CA VAL A 91 1.02 0.06 1.62
C VAL A 91 1.89 0.42 2.82
N HIS A 92 3.17 0.06 2.79
CA HIS A 92 4.11 0.26 3.90
C HIS A 92 5.02 1.48 3.69
N GLY A 93 5.09 2.01 2.47
CA GLY A 93 5.95 3.16 2.17
C GLY A 93 7.43 2.80 2.16
N ASP A 94 7.75 1.51 2.07
CA ASP A 94 9.11 1.02 1.88
C ASP A 94 9.54 1.39 0.45
N ASP A 95 10.11 2.58 0.28
CA ASP A 95 10.99 2.83 -0.84
C ASP A 95 12.18 1.90 -0.66
N ASP A 96 12.50 1.09 -1.67
CA ASP A 96 13.69 0.23 -1.71
C ASP A 96 15.00 1.05 -1.71
N GLU A 97 15.20 1.96 -0.76
CA GLU A 97 16.52 2.35 -0.31
C GLU A 97 16.99 1.17 0.54
N ALA A 98 17.84 0.34 -0.06
CA ALA A 98 18.51 -0.75 0.61
C ALA A 98 18.89 -0.36 2.05
N GLU A 99 18.24 -1.00 3.03
CA GLU A 99 18.67 -1.07 4.42
C GLU A 99 20.09 -1.68 4.44
N GLY A 100 21.04 -0.79 4.23
CA GLY A 100 22.46 -0.91 4.42
C GLY A 100 22.95 0.29 5.21
N THR A 101 22.12 0.86 6.09
CA THR A 101 22.65 1.53 7.28
C THR A 101 23.29 0.43 8.12
N VAL A 102 24.55 0.13 7.79
CA VAL A 102 25.42 -0.73 8.59
C VAL A 102 25.52 -0.06 9.95
N VAL A 103 24.65 -0.45 10.88
CA VAL A 103 24.84 -0.14 12.29
C VAL A 103 26.08 -0.93 12.68
N PRO A 104 27.24 -0.29 12.94
CA PRO A 104 28.41 -1.02 13.38
C PRO A 104 28.03 -1.76 14.67
N ASP A 105 28.18 -3.09 14.66
CA ASP A 105 27.82 -4.00 15.76
C ASP A 105 28.62 -3.71 17.05
N ASP A 106 29.63 -2.85 16.96
CA ASP A 106 30.56 -2.58 18.03
C ASP A 106 30.33 -1.20 18.67
N ALA A 107 29.47 -1.18 19.69
CA ALA A 107 29.34 -0.05 20.61
C ALA A 107 30.67 0.31 21.32
N SER A 108 31.71 -0.53 21.25
CA SER A 108 33.02 -0.26 21.85
C SER A 108 33.84 0.79 21.09
N SER A 109 33.49 1.13 19.85
CA SER A 109 34.17 2.22 19.12
C SER A 109 33.87 3.61 19.70
N LEU A 110 32.87 3.74 20.57
CA LEU A 110 32.56 4.99 21.28
C LEU A 110 33.28 5.12 22.62
N THR A 111 33.85 4.03 23.16
CA THR A 111 34.50 4.03 24.48
C THR A 111 36.01 3.76 24.42
N ALA A 112 36.57 3.44 23.25
CA ALA A 112 38.01 3.24 23.07
C ALA A 112 38.85 4.54 23.09
N GLY A 113 38.23 5.69 23.36
CA GLY A 113 38.90 6.98 23.54
C GLY A 113 39.28 7.31 24.99
N ASP A 114 38.95 6.45 25.96
CA ASP A 114 39.18 6.72 27.38
C ASP A 114 40.09 5.65 27.99
N SER A 115 41.36 5.66 27.59
CA SER A 115 42.43 4.97 28.30
C SER A 115 43.74 5.72 28.11
N ASP A 116 44.05 6.47 29.17
CA ASP A 116 45.37 6.96 29.59
C ASP A 116 45.96 8.22 28.94
N ALA A 117 45.62 9.39 29.53
CA ALA A 117 46.58 10.44 29.85
C ALA A 117 46.06 11.37 30.97
N ASP A 118 46.68 11.25 32.15
CA ASP A 118 47.03 12.29 33.14
C ASP A 118 46.11 13.52 33.39
N ASP A 119 45.78 13.69 34.68
CA ASP A 119 45.86 14.95 35.45
C ASP A 119 45.23 16.21 34.83
N ASP A 120 43.96 16.46 35.15
CA ASP A 120 43.44 17.72 35.73
C ASP A 120 41.91 17.66 35.74
N VAL A 121 41.32 17.23 36.86
CA VAL A 121 39.89 17.51 37.14
C VAL A 121 39.75 19.00 37.46
N ALA A 122 39.84 19.81 36.41
CA ALA A 122 39.39 21.19 36.44
C ALA A 122 37.90 21.17 36.77
N LYS A 123 37.60 21.58 38.01
CA LYS A 123 36.28 21.82 38.57
C LYS A 123 35.36 22.44 37.53
N ILE A 124 34.39 21.66 37.04
CA ILE A 124 33.25 22.21 36.31
C ILE A 124 32.35 22.86 37.36
N ASP A 125 32.51 24.16 37.51
CA ASP A 125 31.78 25.02 38.43
C ASP A 125 30.34 25.17 37.91
N LEU A 126 29.40 24.37 38.46
CA LEU A 126 27.96 24.51 38.25
C LEU A 126 27.44 25.73 39.02
N GLY A 127 27.82 26.91 38.54
CA GLY A 127 27.55 28.19 39.17
C GLY A 127 27.01 29.25 38.21
N LYS A 128 25.82 29.05 37.64
CA LYS A 128 24.96 30.21 37.29
C LYS A 128 23.48 29.91 37.37
N LYS A 129 22.88 30.63 38.30
CA LYS A 129 21.50 30.66 38.79
C LYS A 129 20.48 30.98 37.66
N PRO A 130 19.22 30.50 37.77
CA PRO A 130 18.20 30.57 36.73
C PRO A 130 17.44 31.88 36.81
N GLU A 131 17.28 32.59 35.70
CA GLU A 131 16.28 33.67 35.56
C GLU A 131 15.84 33.76 34.09
N GLY A 132 14.54 33.68 33.85
CA GLY A 132 13.96 33.77 32.51
C GLY A 132 12.51 33.29 32.44
N GLU A 133 11.67 33.79 33.34
CA GLU A 133 10.21 33.74 33.26
C GLU A 133 9.68 34.18 31.89
N ALA A 134 8.81 33.37 31.29
CA ALA A 134 7.68 33.85 30.48
C ALA A 134 6.59 32.78 30.49
N VAL A 135 5.72 32.84 31.51
CA VAL A 135 4.44 32.12 31.56
C VAL A 135 3.35 33.05 31.04
N ALA A 136 2.66 32.64 29.98
CA ALA A 136 1.28 33.04 29.67
C ALA A 136 0.62 31.82 28.97
N LYS A 137 0.07 30.88 29.74
CA LYS A 137 -1.32 30.78 30.21
C LYS A 137 -2.31 30.35 29.10
N ASP A 138 -2.71 29.08 29.21
CA ASP A 138 -4.04 28.48 29.03
C ASP A 138 -4.99 29.07 27.98
N THR A 139 -5.59 28.25 27.11
CA THR A 139 -6.76 27.43 27.48
C THR A 139 -7.29 26.67 26.25
N GLU A 140 -7.71 25.43 26.51
CA GLU A 140 -8.46 24.49 25.70
C GLU A 140 -9.66 25.00 24.87
N ALA A 141 -9.89 24.24 23.79
CA ALA A 141 -11.16 23.70 23.29
C ALA A 141 -12.33 24.64 22.97
N LYS A 142 -12.80 24.57 21.71
CA LYS A 142 -14.17 24.12 21.46
C LYS A 142 -14.44 23.72 20.02
N ASP A 143 -14.95 22.50 19.89
CA ASP A 143 -15.85 22.03 18.85
C ASP A 143 -16.93 23.05 18.46
N ALA A 144 -17.21 23.12 17.16
CA ALA A 144 -18.47 23.62 16.63
C ALA A 144 -18.90 22.76 15.43
N LYS A 145 -19.53 21.62 15.75
CA LYS A 145 -20.51 20.98 14.89
C LYS A 145 -21.81 21.81 15.00
N ALA A 146 -22.35 22.26 13.88
CA ALA A 146 -23.73 22.73 13.79
C ALA A 146 -24.30 22.30 12.45
N ASP A 147 -25.35 21.50 12.56
CA ASP A 147 -26.10 20.82 11.53
C ASP A 147 -26.83 21.79 10.58
N GLY A 148 -27.00 21.36 9.33
CA GLY A 148 -27.79 22.04 8.32
C GLY A 148 -28.52 21.02 7.48
N GLU A 149 -29.64 20.55 8.02
CA GLU A 149 -30.63 19.68 7.37
C GLU A 149 -31.48 20.48 6.37
N GLY A 150 -31.83 19.86 5.24
CA GLY A 150 -32.70 20.37 4.16
C GLY A 150 -32.09 20.08 2.78
N ASP A 151 -32.74 19.44 1.81
CA ASP A 151 -34.14 19.12 1.64
C ASP A 151 -34.24 18.04 0.54
N ALA A 152 -35.23 17.17 0.66
CA ALA A 152 -35.51 16.13 -0.31
C ALA A 152 -36.23 16.68 -1.54
N LYS A 153 -35.73 16.39 -2.75
CA LYS A 153 -36.57 16.19 -3.94
C LYS A 153 -35.85 15.44 -5.05
#